data_AF-A0A202DJI1-F1
#
_entry.id   AF-A0A202DJI1-F1
#
_cell.length_a   1.000
_cell.length_b   1.000
_cell.length_c   1.000
_cell.angle_alpha   90.00
_cell.angle_beta   90.00
_cell.angle_gamma   90.00
#
_symmetry.space_group_name_H-M   'P 1'
#
loop_
_entity.id
_entity.type
_entity.pdbx_description
1 polymer ?
#
loop_
_entity_poly.entity_id
_entity_poly.type
_entity_poly.pdbx_seq_one_letter_code
_entity_poly.pdbx_strand_id
1 'polypeptide(L)'
;MLYVMNRKVTTAQFVYTFIMIMVFCSAGLAQTYFTGAIDNTITNAGNWDNGLPTSAGNVGVIGDGDAVSTAAGQTYSGYYLLVTNGATWGGSGLSSATLSGGELTLDGGSIAPTRGLDPAGGAIWTIESGTFNTADSDLVLSGSGTTLNINGGQLTGTARGLTITAGTVLNMNGGQIGASGAYTKFLGGNTTFSGNAGTANFYGGDTYTTSFRGCHGSDIMEYNILGTSGSVNVGNISAYSAKILINFGPGALMPLSFSSWTNTWASDMWDADQLQYNGQDKTAMGGIDWATATSWNGLGDYSRFDFDGATLVLVNEPPPSGTFLMLE
;
A
#
# COMPACT_ATOMS: atom_id res chain seq x y z
N MET A 1 23.82 -47.18 -2.15
CA MET A 1 23.14 -46.68 -0.93
C MET A 1 22.52 -45.34 -1.29
N LEU A 2 21.22 -45.32 -1.59
CA LEU A 2 20.51 -44.19 -2.20
C LEU A 2 19.81 -43.40 -1.07
N TYR A 3 20.23 -42.17 -0.84
CA TYR A 3 19.63 -41.29 0.19
C TYR A 3 18.46 -40.53 -0.44
N VAL A 4 17.24 -41.03 -0.24
CA VAL A 4 16.01 -40.33 -0.64
C VAL A 4 15.67 -39.33 0.47
N MET A 5 15.97 -38.05 0.25
CA MET A 5 15.49 -36.96 1.12
C MET A 5 14.00 -36.76 0.88
N ASN A 6 13.19 -37.25 1.83
CA ASN A 6 11.78 -36.94 1.95
C ASN A 6 11.64 -35.49 2.49
N ARG A 7 11.63 -34.49 1.60
CA ARG A 7 11.24 -33.12 1.98
C ARG A 7 9.72 -33.14 2.21
N LYS A 8 9.31 -33.28 3.47
CA LYS A 8 7.93 -33.01 3.90
C LYS A 8 7.69 -31.51 3.70
N VAL A 9 7.01 -31.15 2.62
CA VAL A 9 6.39 -29.83 2.48
C VAL A 9 5.37 -29.74 3.61
N THR A 10 5.62 -28.84 4.56
CA THR A 10 4.71 -28.64 5.68
C THR A 10 3.44 -27.97 5.16
N THR A 11 2.29 -28.27 5.77
CA THR A 11 0.99 -27.70 5.38
C THR A 11 1.01 -26.17 5.36
N ALA A 12 1.86 -25.54 6.18
CA ALA A 12 2.11 -24.10 6.17
C ALA A 12 2.79 -23.61 4.87
N GLN A 13 3.81 -24.31 4.36
CA GLN A 13 4.46 -23.98 3.08
C GLN A 13 3.51 -24.12 1.88
N PHE A 14 2.58 -25.07 1.95
CA PHE A 14 1.55 -25.23 0.92
C PHE A 14 0.55 -24.06 0.94
N VAL A 15 0.16 -23.59 2.13
CA VAL A 15 -0.75 -22.45 2.29
C VAL A 15 -0.08 -21.14 1.84
N TYR A 16 1.19 -20.88 2.19
CA TYR A 16 1.90 -19.69 1.72
C TYR A 16 2.12 -19.66 0.21
N THR A 17 2.42 -20.81 -0.40
CA THR A 17 2.55 -20.91 -1.87
C THR A 17 1.20 -20.70 -2.56
N PHE A 18 0.10 -21.20 -1.98
CA PHE A 18 -1.24 -20.97 -2.52
C PHE A 18 -1.73 -19.53 -2.35
N ILE A 19 -1.38 -18.86 -1.24
CA ILE A 19 -1.68 -17.44 -1.03
C ILE A 19 -0.85 -16.57 -1.96
N MET A 20 0.46 -16.83 -2.10
CA MET A 20 1.30 -16.11 -3.07
C MET A 20 0.82 -16.31 -4.51
N ILE A 21 0.44 -17.53 -4.91
CA ILE A 21 -0.15 -17.77 -6.24
C ILE A 21 -1.53 -17.10 -6.37
N MET A 22 -2.37 -17.05 -5.34
CA MET A 22 -3.64 -16.29 -5.39
C MET A 22 -3.43 -14.77 -5.41
N VAL A 23 -2.35 -14.24 -4.81
CA VAL A 23 -1.96 -12.82 -4.91
C VAL A 23 -1.41 -12.51 -6.31
N PHE A 24 -0.59 -13.39 -6.89
CA PHE A 24 -0.15 -13.27 -8.29
C PHE A 24 -1.26 -13.55 -9.31
N CYS A 25 -2.28 -14.33 -8.97
CA CYS A 25 -3.46 -14.54 -9.82
C CYS A 25 -4.54 -13.46 -9.63
N SER A 26 -4.60 -12.76 -8.49
CA SER A 26 -5.51 -11.61 -8.29
C SER A 26 -4.94 -10.30 -8.85
N ALA A 27 -3.64 -10.22 -9.12
CA ALA A 27 -3.06 -9.18 -9.97
C ALA A 27 -3.54 -9.24 -11.44
N GLY A 28 -4.39 -10.21 -11.80
CA GLY A 28 -4.93 -10.38 -13.15
C GLY A 28 -6.41 -10.77 -13.23
N LEU A 29 -7.19 -10.69 -12.15
CA LEU A 29 -8.63 -10.90 -12.21
C LEU A 29 -9.33 -9.54 -12.41
N ALA A 30 -9.42 -9.17 -13.69
CA ALA A 30 -10.39 -8.25 -14.30
C ALA A 30 -10.98 -7.17 -13.38
N GLN A 31 -10.50 -5.93 -13.57
CA GLN A 31 -11.37 -4.75 -13.58
C GLN A 31 -12.73 -5.16 -14.15
N THR A 32 -13.82 -4.92 -13.41
CA THR A 32 -15.15 -5.04 -13.98
C THR A 32 -15.21 -4.03 -15.11
N TYR A 33 -15.04 -4.50 -16.35
CA TYR A 33 -14.77 -3.68 -17.52
C TYR A 33 -15.82 -2.58 -17.64
N PHE A 34 -15.40 -1.33 -17.41
CA PHE A 34 -16.15 -0.13 -17.75
C PHE A 34 -16.32 -0.14 -19.29
N THR A 35 -17.54 -0.35 -19.79
CA THR A 35 -17.79 -0.43 -21.25
C THR A 35 -18.12 0.92 -21.90
N GLY A 36 -18.04 2.03 -21.16
CA GLY A 36 -18.02 3.39 -21.72
C GLY A 36 -19.14 3.74 -22.70
N ALA A 37 -20.37 3.28 -22.46
CA ALA A 37 -21.51 3.76 -23.24
C ALA A 37 -21.64 5.29 -23.10
N ILE A 38 -21.89 5.98 -24.23
CA ILE A 38 -21.84 7.44 -24.40
C ILE A 38 -22.81 8.20 -23.45
N ASP A 39 -23.88 7.54 -22.98
CA ASP A 39 -24.90 8.12 -22.09
C ASP A 39 -24.44 8.27 -20.62
N ASN A 40 -23.20 7.87 -20.32
CA ASN A 40 -22.57 7.86 -18.99
C ASN A 40 -21.53 8.99 -18.82
N THR A 41 -21.64 10.10 -19.54
CA THR A 41 -20.81 11.30 -19.32
C THR A 41 -21.54 12.30 -18.43
N ILE A 42 -20.81 13.16 -17.71
CA ILE A 42 -21.39 14.17 -16.80
C ILE A 42 -22.45 15.05 -17.47
N THR A 43 -22.37 15.23 -18.80
CA THR A 43 -23.27 16.06 -19.59
C THR A 43 -24.72 15.56 -19.63
N ASN A 44 -24.99 14.31 -19.22
CA ASN A 44 -26.33 13.76 -19.15
C ASN A 44 -26.99 14.01 -17.76
N ALA A 45 -27.46 15.23 -17.53
CA ALA A 45 -27.91 15.73 -16.22
C ALA A 45 -28.88 14.83 -15.42
N GLY A 46 -29.66 13.94 -16.06
CA GLY A 46 -30.58 13.02 -15.37
C GLY A 46 -29.88 11.91 -14.56
N ASN A 47 -28.62 11.61 -14.88
CA ASN A 47 -27.87 10.51 -14.28
C ASN A 47 -26.94 10.94 -13.13
N TRP A 48 -26.83 12.25 -12.88
CA TRP A 48 -25.79 12.84 -12.03
C TRP A 48 -26.33 13.86 -11.02
N ASP A 49 -25.80 13.83 -9.81
CA ASP A 49 -25.99 14.85 -8.77
C ASP A 49 -24.63 15.43 -8.41
N ASN A 50 -24.45 16.72 -8.70
CA ASN A 50 -23.17 17.44 -8.58
C ASN A 50 -22.00 16.76 -9.30
N GLY A 51 -22.28 16.07 -10.41
CA GLY A 51 -21.26 15.36 -11.17
C GLY A 51 -20.87 14.01 -10.59
N LEU A 52 -21.67 13.45 -9.67
CA LEU A 52 -21.59 12.05 -9.23
C LEU A 52 -22.83 11.24 -9.60
N PRO A 53 -22.69 9.94 -9.93
CA PRO A 53 -23.84 9.09 -10.22
C PRO A 53 -24.80 8.99 -9.05
N THR A 54 -26.10 9.11 -9.33
CA THR A 54 -27.17 9.15 -8.31
C THR A 54 -27.77 7.79 -7.95
N SER A 55 -27.57 6.77 -8.78
CA SER A 55 -28.09 5.42 -8.56
C SER A 55 -26.95 4.40 -8.44
N ALA A 56 -27.14 3.40 -7.58
CA ALA A 56 -26.22 2.28 -7.46
C ALA A 56 -26.15 1.49 -8.78
N GLY A 57 -24.95 1.13 -9.21
CA GLY A 57 -24.70 0.50 -10.51
C GLY A 57 -24.44 1.48 -11.65
N ASN A 58 -24.57 2.79 -11.42
CA ASN A 58 -24.33 3.77 -12.46
C ASN A 58 -22.83 3.98 -12.68
N VAL A 59 -22.51 4.06 -13.97
CA VAL A 59 -21.19 4.16 -14.55
C VAL A 59 -21.03 5.60 -15.05
N GLY A 60 -19.88 6.23 -14.82
CA GLY A 60 -19.68 7.66 -15.10
C GLY A 60 -18.26 8.01 -15.56
N VAL A 61 -18.13 8.79 -16.64
CA VAL A 61 -16.87 9.45 -17.05
C VAL A 61 -16.90 10.94 -16.69
N ILE A 62 -15.81 11.41 -16.09
CA ILE A 62 -15.51 12.82 -15.86
C ILE A 62 -14.32 13.17 -16.77
N GLY A 63 -14.60 13.93 -17.82
CA GLY A 63 -13.71 14.18 -18.95
C GLY A 63 -12.95 15.50 -18.90
N ASP A 64 -12.18 15.76 -19.97
CA ASP A 64 -11.48 17.04 -20.16
C ASP A 64 -12.46 18.22 -20.17
N GLY A 65 -12.16 19.24 -19.36
CA GLY A 65 -13.00 20.42 -19.18
C GLY A 65 -14.21 20.23 -18.27
N ASP A 66 -14.47 19.00 -17.80
CA ASP A 66 -15.54 18.75 -16.84
C ASP A 66 -15.11 19.14 -15.42
N ALA A 67 -16.07 19.68 -14.67
CA ALA A 67 -15.89 20.05 -13.27
C ALA A 67 -16.95 19.36 -12.41
N VAL A 68 -16.47 18.61 -11.42
CA VAL A 68 -17.29 17.90 -10.42
C VAL A 68 -17.11 18.55 -9.07
N SER A 69 -18.18 18.60 -8.28
CA SER A 69 -18.11 19.01 -6.88
C SER A 69 -18.84 18.01 -6.01
N THR A 70 -18.22 17.52 -4.94
CA THR A 70 -18.99 16.81 -3.91
C THR A 70 -19.60 17.79 -2.91
N ALA A 71 -20.79 17.44 -2.42
CA ALA A 71 -21.42 18.12 -1.30
C ALA A 71 -20.89 17.53 0.02
N ALA A 72 -20.47 18.40 0.94
CA ALA A 72 -19.94 17.97 2.24
C ALA A 72 -20.90 17.09 3.03
N GLY A 73 -20.36 16.04 3.64
CA GLY A 73 -21.12 15.12 4.51
C GLY A 73 -22.07 14.18 3.77
N GLN A 74 -22.11 14.22 2.44
CA GLN A 74 -22.89 13.28 1.65
C GLN A 74 -22.18 11.96 1.50
N THR A 75 -22.97 10.89 1.44
CA THR A 75 -22.51 9.55 1.07
C THR A 75 -23.04 9.20 -0.31
N TYR A 76 -22.13 8.88 -1.22
CA TYR A 76 -22.43 8.35 -2.54
C TYR A 76 -22.10 6.85 -2.54
N SER A 77 -23.01 6.01 -3.02
CA SER A 77 -22.88 4.55 -2.91
C SER A 77 -23.00 3.84 -4.25
N GLY A 78 -22.19 2.79 -4.45
CA GLY A 78 -22.33 1.88 -5.60
C GLY A 78 -22.06 2.54 -6.95
N TYR A 79 -21.08 3.44 -7.01
CA TYR A 79 -20.66 4.16 -8.22
C TYR A 79 -19.58 3.38 -8.98
N TYR A 80 -19.43 3.68 -10.27
CA TYR A 80 -18.26 3.31 -11.07
C TYR A 80 -17.79 4.54 -11.84
N LEU A 81 -16.65 5.10 -11.46
CA LEU A 81 -16.18 6.39 -11.93
C LEU A 81 -14.85 6.26 -12.66
N LEU A 82 -14.74 6.93 -13.80
CA LEU A 82 -13.49 7.15 -14.50
C LEU A 82 -13.24 8.66 -14.62
N VAL A 83 -12.18 9.15 -13.99
CA VAL A 83 -11.70 10.53 -14.11
C VAL A 83 -10.52 10.52 -15.08
N THR A 84 -10.58 11.34 -16.13
CA THR A 84 -9.57 11.37 -17.18
C THR A 84 -8.85 12.72 -17.28
N ASN A 85 -7.88 12.83 -18.17
CA ASN A 85 -7.09 14.05 -18.36
C ASN A 85 -7.94 15.30 -18.54
N GLY A 86 -7.52 16.39 -17.88
CA GLY A 86 -8.16 17.70 -17.93
C GLY A 86 -9.39 17.86 -17.03
N ALA A 87 -9.89 16.77 -16.44
CA ALA A 87 -10.96 16.82 -15.45
C ALA A 87 -10.50 17.51 -14.15
N THR A 88 -11.43 18.24 -13.53
CA THR A 88 -11.24 18.79 -12.18
C THR A 88 -12.35 18.34 -11.25
N TRP A 89 -11.98 17.84 -10.08
CA TRP A 89 -12.94 17.47 -9.05
C TRP A 89 -12.61 18.18 -7.75
N GLY A 90 -13.46 19.15 -7.40
CA GLY A 90 -13.41 19.89 -6.14
C GLY A 90 -14.45 19.41 -5.12
N GLY A 91 -14.49 20.09 -3.99
CA GLY A 91 -15.54 19.88 -3.00
C GLY A 91 -15.64 21.11 -2.11
N SER A 92 -16.84 21.40 -1.60
CA SER A 92 -17.06 22.54 -0.71
C SER A 92 -17.79 22.10 0.56
N GLY A 93 -17.57 22.83 1.67
CA GLY A 93 -18.30 22.64 2.93
C GLY A 93 -17.42 22.45 4.17
N LEU A 94 -17.91 21.71 5.17
CA LEU A 94 -17.27 21.56 6.49
C LEU A 94 -16.84 20.12 6.84
N SER A 95 -17.29 19.12 6.09
CA SER A 95 -17.01 17.69 6.32
C SER A 95 -16.65 16.96 5.03
N SER A 96 -15.95 15.83 5.12
CA SER A 96 -15.64 14.99 3.95
C SER A 96 -16.92 14.41 3.34
N ALA A 97 -16.87 14.16 2.04
CA ALA A 97 -17.86 13.33 1.36
C ALA A 97 -17.38 11.88 1.35
N THR A 98 -18.29 10.93 1.53
CA THR A 98 -17.99 9.50 1.59
C THR A 98 -18.39 8.82 0.29
N LEU A 99 -17.50 8.02 -0.28
CA LEU A 99 -17.75 7.23 -1.49
C LEU A 99 -17.70 5.74 -1.15
N SER A 100 -18.86 5.16 -0.88
CA SER A 100 -19.01 3.81 -0.31
C SER A 100 -19.26 2.71 -1.36
N GLY A 101 -18.51 1.61 -1.29
CA GLY A 101 -18.80 0.36 -2.00
C GLY A 101 -18.84 0.47 -3.53
N GLY A 102 -18.11 1.43 -4.11
CA GLY A 102 -18.00 1.66 -5.55
C GLY A 102 -16.55 1.68 -6.03
N GLU A 103 -16.38 1.85 -7.33
CA GLU A 103 -15.07 1.89 -7.98
C GLU A 103 -14.75 3.28 -8.53
N LEU A 104 -13.52 3.76 -8.33
CA LEU A 104 -13.04 5.00 -8.95
C LEU A 104 -11.67 4.74 -9.56
N THR A 105 -11.51 5.11 -10.83
CA THR A 105 -10.22 5.15 -11.51
C THR A 105 -9.87 6.60 -11.83
N LEU A 106 -8.74 7.07 -11.33
CA LEU A 106 -8.12 8.33 -11.72
C LEU A 106 -7.03 8.02 -12.77
N ASP A 107 -7.35 8.30 -14.03
CA ASP A 107 -6.45 8.15 -15.18
C ASP A 107 -6.21 9.51 -15.85
N GLY A 108 -5.80 10.48 -15.03
CA GLY A 108 -5.48 11.84 -15.43
C GLY A 108 -6.31 12.89 -14.70
N GLY A 109 -6.01 14.16 -14.94
CA GLY A 109 -6.72 15.27 -14.29
C GLY A 109 -6.36 15.45 -12.82
N SER A 110 -7.22 16.16 -12.07
CA SER A 110 -6.97 16.49 -10.66
C SER A 110 -8.21 16.35 -9.78
N ILE A 111 -8.05 15.64 -8.66
CA ILE A 111 -9.03 15.56 -7.56
C ILE A 111 -8.46 16.33 -6.38
N ALA A 112 -9.12 17.42 -5.97
CA ALA A 112 -8.67 18.32 -4.90
C ALA A 112 -9.86 18.79 -4.03
N PRO A 113 -10.45 17.90 -3.22
CA PRO A 113 -11.60 18.23 -2.39
C PRO A 113 -11.18 19.05 -1.16
N THR A 114 -11.71 20.26 -1.01
CA THR A 114 -11.39 21.18 0.12
C THR A 114 -11.64 20.59 1.51
N ARG A 115 -12.44 19.52 1.63
CA ARG A 115 -12.75 18.86 2.92
C ARG A 115 -12.61 17.35 2.91
N GLY A 116 -11.96 16.79 1.90
CA GLY A 116 -11.72 15.35 1.79
C GLY A 116 -12.81 14.61 1.02
N LEU A 117 -12.42 13.46 0.51
CA LEU A 117 -13.24 12.55 -0.27
C LEU A 117 -12.82 11.13 0.12
N ASP A 118 -13.61 10.48 0.95
CA ASP A 118 -13.20 9.30 1.71
C ASP A 118 -13.79 8.05 1.07
N PRO A 119 -12.98 7.14 0.51
CA PRO A 119 -13.47 5.83 0.08
C PRO A 119 -13.88 5.01 1.31
N ALA A 120 -15.03 4.36 1.21
CA ALA A 120 -15.59 3.59 2.32
C ALA A 120 -16.21 2.25 1.90
N GLY A 121 -16.48 1.40 2.88
CA GLY A 121 -17.43 0.28 2.74
C GLY A 121 -17.17 -0.66 1.57
N GLY A 122 -15.91 -1.03 1.34
CA GLY A 122 -15.53 -1.92 0.24
C GLY A 122 -15.24 -1.21 -1.08
N ALA A 123 -15.05 0.12 -1.05
CA ALA A 123 -14.71 0.88 -2.26
C ALA A 123 -13.33 0.49 -2.81
N ILE A 124 -13.19 0.43 -4.14
CA ILE A 124 -11.91 0.13 -4.80
C ILE A 124 -11.50 1.33 -5.65
N TRP A 125 -10.45 2.01 -5.21
CA TRP A 125 -9.93 3.17 -5.92
C TRP A 125 -8.60 2.85 -6.55
N THR A 126 -8.39 3.31 -7.78
CA THR A 126 -7.17 3.10 -8.54
C THR A 126 -6.68 4.44 -9.09
N ILE A 127 -5.46 4.83 -8.75
CA ILE A 127 -4.78 5.99 -9.31
C ILE A 127 -3.77 5.48 -10.33
N GLU A 128 -4.10 5.59 -11.60
CA GLU A 128 -3.23 5.25 -12.73
C GLU A 128 -2.34 6.44 -13.10
N SER A 129 -2.91 7.65 -13.11
CA SER A 129 -2.19 8.89 -13.44
C SER A 129 -2.91 10.11 -12.84
N GLY A 130 -2.43 11.34 -13.08
CA GLY A 130 -3.04 12.57 -12.54
C GLY A 130 -2.62 12.90 -11.10
N THR A 131 -3.38 13.78 -10.44
CA THR A 131 -3.06 14.26 -9.08
C THR A 131 -4.27 14.21 -8.15
N PHE A 132 -4.13 13.48 -7.04
CA PHE A 132 -5.04 13.57 -5.90
C PHE A 132 -4.41 14.47 -4.83
N ASN A 133 -5.05 15.58 -4.49
CA ASN A 133 -4.54 16.56 -3.54
C ASN A 133 -5.38 16.56 -2.25
N THR A 134 -4.70 16.27 -1.14
CA THR A 134 -5.26 16.20 0.21
C THR A 134 -5.00 17.47 1.03
N ALA A 135 -4.53 18.58 0.44
CA ALA A 135 -4.02 19.76 1.17
C ALA A 135 -4.87 20.21 2.38
N ASP A 136 -6.20 20.20 2.25
CA ASP A 136 -7.12 20.73 3.27
C ASP A 136 -7.79 19.68 4.17
N SER A 137 -7.70 18.38 3.83
CA SER A 137 -8.24 17.29 4.65
C SER A 137 -7.53 15.96 4.38
N ASP A 138 -7.47 15.10 5.39
CA ASP A 138 -6.92 13.75 5.20
C ASP A 138 -7.86 12.95 4.26
N LEU A 139 -7.30 12.21 3.29
CA LEU A 139 -8.00 11.16 2.53
C LEU A 139 -8.12 9.93 3.43
N VAL A 140 -9.32 9.57 3.86
CA VAL A 140 -9.53 8.48 4.82
C VAL A 140 -10.11 7.26 4.13
N LEU A 141 -9.33 6.18 4.06
CA LEU A 141 -9.83 4.87 3.64
C LEU A 141 -10.53 4.24 4.83
N SER A 142 -11.83 3.97 4.71
CA SER A 142 -12.65 3.44 5.81
C SER A 142 -13.49 2.21 5.44
N GLY A 143 -13.88 1.41 6.42
CA GLY A 143 -14.72 0.22 6.20
C GLY A 143 -13.99 -0.96 5.55
N SER A 144 -14.35 -2.17 5.99
CA SER A 144 -13.70 -3.41 5.53
C SER A 144 -13.81 -3.60 4.02
N GLY A 145 -12.72 -4.06 3.40
CA GLY A 145 -12.60 -4.33 1.96
C GLY A 145 -12.22 -3.11 1.12
N THR A 146 -12.18 -1.91 1.70
CA THR A 146 -11.80 -0.71 0.96
C THR A 146 -10.34 -0.77 0.53
N THR A 147 -10.07 -0.58 -0.75
CA THR A 147 -8.74 -0.69 -1.34
C THR A 147 -8.39 0.57 -2.10
N LEU A 148 -7.18 1.07 -1.91
CA LEU A 148 -6.56 2.10 -2.76
C LEU A 148 -5.35 1.50 -3.44
N ASN A 149 -5.36 1.50 -4.77
CA ASN A 149 -4.22 1.15 -5.61
C ASN A 149 -3.62 2.43 -6.18
N ILE A 150 -2.31 2.58 -6.08
CA ILE A 150 -1.56 3.65 -6.74
C ILE A 150 -0.60 2.98 -7.71
N ASN A 151 -0.98 3.00 -8.98
CA ASN A 151 -0.20 2.45 -10.09
C ASN A 151 0.68 3.53 -10.71
N GLY A 152 0.26 4.79 -10.63
CA GLY A 152 1.00 5.96 -11.09
C GLY A 152 0.45 7.26 -10.49
N GLY A 153 0.74 8.39 -11.13
CA GLY A 153 0.27 9.71 -10.69
C GLY A 153 0.87 10.16 -9.35
N GLN A 154 0.21 11.13 -8.72
CA GLN A 154 0.67 11.73 -7.46
C GLN A 154 -0.47 11.89 -6.44
N LEU A 155 -0.26 11.36 -5.23
CA LEU A 155 -1.02 11.74 -4.05
C LEU A 155 -0.21 12.81 -3.29
N THR A 156 -0.75 14.02 -3.23
CA THR A 156 -0.06 15.20 -2.67
C THR A 156 -0.86 15.84 -1.54
N GLY A 157 -0.21 16.74 -0.80
CA GLY A 157 -0.77 17.44 0.35
C GLY A 157 0.32 18.27 1.02
N THR A 158 -0.06 19.35 1.71
CA THR A 158 0.85 20.28 2.39
C THR A 158 0.76 20.22 3.91
N ALA A 159 -0.40 19.83 4.46
CA ALA A 159 -0.65 19.72 5.91
C ALA A 159 -1.42 18.46 6.33
N ARG A 160 -1.87 17.69 5.35
CA ARG A 160 -2.84 16.60 5.47
C ARG A 160 -2.42 15.47 4.56
N GLY A 161 -3.08 14.35 4.74
CA GLY A 161 -2.47 13.07 4.47
C GLY A 161 -3.37 12.01 3.91
N LEU A 162 -2.81 10.81 3.81
CA LEU A 162 -3.54 9.59 3.60
C LEU A 162 -3.75 8.93 4.95
N THR A 163 -5.00 8.72 5.36
CA THR A 163 -5.36 7.95 6.54
C THR A 163 -5.84 6.56 6.15
N ILE A 164 -5.14 5.54 6.64
CA ILE A 164 -5.50 4.14 6.41
C ILE A 164 -6.08 3.58 7.71
N THR A 165 -7.31 3.09 7.64
CA THR A 165 -8.05 2.52 8.80
C THR A 165 -8.19 0.99 8.67
N ALA A 166 -8.68 0.29 9.70
CA ALA A 166 -8.83 -1.16 9.62
C ALA A 166 -9.65 -1.71 8.48
N GLY A 167 -9.24 -2.89 8.05
CA GLY A 167 -9.89 -3.65 7.01
C GLY A 167 -9.71 -3.00 5.63
N THR A 168 -8.86 -1.97 5.54
CA THR A 168 -8.53 -1.32 4.27
C THR A 168 -7.14 -1.71 3.80
N VAL A 169 -6.90 -1.60 2.49
CA VAL A 169 -5.64 -1.97 1.85
C VAL A 169 -5.12 -0.79 1.04
N LEU A 170 -3.83 -0.46 1.22
CA LEU A 170 -3.09 0.39 0.29
C LEU A 170 -2.09 -0.47 -0.48
N ASN A 171 -2.20 -0.44 -1.81
CA ASN A 171 -1.21 -1.00 -2.71
C ASN A 171 -0.48 0.12 -3.45
N MET A 172 0.85 0.15 -3.32
CA MET A 172 1.72 1.05 -4.09
C MET A 172 2.48 0.26 -5.14
N ASN A 173 1.97 0.30 -6.36
CA ASN A 173 2.54 -0.35 -7.54
C ASN A 173 3.40 0.62 -8.38
N GLY A 174 3.19 1.93 -8.21
CA GLY A 174 3.97 3.01 -8.82
C GLY A 174 3.51 4.38 -8.33
N GLY A 175 3.91 5.44 -9.02
CA GLY A 175 3.54 6.82 -8.67
C GLY A 175 4.29 7.38 -7.45
N GLN A 176 3.76 8.48 -6.89
CA GLN A 176 4.34 9.18 -5.75
C GLN A 176 3.29 9.49 -4.68
N ILE A 177 3.63 9.22 -3.41
CA ILE A 177 2.94 9.84 -2.26
C ILE A 177 3.88 10.85 -1.60
N GLY A 178 3.44 12.11 -1.53
CA GLY A 178 4.10 13.19 -0.79
C GLY A 178 5.12 13.99 -1.60
N ALA A 179 4.80 15.27 -1.84
CA ALA A 179 5.70 16.21 -2.53
C ALA A 179 6.04 17.48 -1.70
N SER A 180 5.33 17.80 -0.60
CA SER A 180 5.60 19.02 0.19
C SER A 180 4.97 19.07 1.59
N GLY A 181 4.86 17.93 2.28
CA GLY A 181 4.26 17.85 3.63
C GLY A 181 3.02 16.97 3.74
N ALA A 182 2.72 16.15 2.73
CA ALA A 182 1.67 15.15 2.83
C ALA A 182 2.10 14.05 3.80
N TYR A 183 1.21 13.64 4.70
CA TYR A 183 1.50 12.65 5.73
C TYR A 183 0.76 11.34 5.42
N THR A 184 1.42 10.19 5.30
CA THR A 184 0.67 8.92 5.42
C THR A 184 0.50 8.61 6.90
N LYS A 185 -0.72 8.81 7.42
CA LYS A 185 -1.11 8.49 8.78
C LYS A 185 -1.80 7.12 8.79
N PHE A 186 -1.36 6.25 9.67
CA PHE A 186 -2.08 5.01 9.97
C PHE A 186 -2.75 5.26 11.33
N LEU A 187 -4.08 5.43 11.36
CA LEU A 187 -4.84 5.78 12.57
C LEU A 187 -5.74 4.62 12.98
N GLY A 188 -5.37 3.89 14.03
CA GLY A 188 -6.20 2.85 14.63
C GLY A 188 -7.06 3.40 15.77
N GLY A 189 -8.39 3.23 15.68
CA GLY A 189 -9.35 3.41 16.76
C GLY A 189 -10.61 2.61 16.43
N ASN A 190 -10.97 1.66 17.29
CA ASN A 190 -12.12 0.73 17.18
C ASN A 190 -12.51 0.32 15.74
N THR A 191 -11.50 0.06 14.92
CA THR A 191 -11.69 -0.37 13.56
C THR A 191 -11.50 -1.89 13.58
N THR A 192 -12.57 -2.65 13.36
CA THR A 192 -12.55 -4.12 13.43
C THR A 192 -11.83 -4.67 12.20
N PHE A 193 -10.53 -4.95 12.34
CA PHE A 193 -9.72 -5.71 11.40
C PHE A 193 -10.19 -7.18 11.47
N SER A 194 -10.79 -7.75 10.42
CA SER A 194 -11.01 -9.20 10.40
C SER A 194 -9.67 -9.89 10.11
N GLY A 195 -8.96 -10.27 11.18
CA GLY A 195 -7.61 -10.81 11.13
C GLY A 195 -6.57 -9.70 11.08
N ASN A 196 -5.61 -9.73 12.02
CA ASN A 196 -4.44 -8.83 12.17
C ASN A 196 -4.48 -7.51 11.38
N ALA A 197 -4.77 -6.42 12.08
CA ALA A 197 -4.14 -5.09 11.96
C ALA A 197 -3.39 -4.76 10.63
N GLY A 198 -3.77 -3.64 10.01
CA GLY A 198 -3.62 -3.37 8.56
C GLY A 198 -2.24 -3.56 7.91
N THR A 199 -2.26 -3.63 6.57
CA THR A 199 -1.11 -3.93 5.73
C THR A 199 -0.87 -2.84 4.68
N ALA A 200 0.38 -2.39 4.55
CA ALA A 200 0.84 -1.52 3.46
C ALA A 200 1.85 -2.28 2.60
N ASN A 201 1.56 -2.42 1.30
CA ASN A 201 2.44 -3.14 0.37
C ASN A 201 3.12 -2.15 -0.59
N PHE A 202 4.44 -2.20 -0.63
CA PHE A 202 5.29 -1.41 -1.51
C PHE A 202 5.88 -2.32 -2.59
N TYR A 203 5.28 -2.31 -3.77
CA TYR A 203 5.71 -3.07 -4.95
C TYR A 203 6.59 -2.24 -5.91
N GLY A 204 6.60 -0.91 -5.74
CA GLY A 204 7.44 0.00 -6.52
C GLY A 204 7.22 1.46 -6.13
N GLY A 205 7.89 2.37 -6.86
CA GLY A 205 7.68 3.83 -6.74
C GLY A 205 8.35 4.47 -5.53
N ASP A 206 8.24 5.80 -5.43
CA ASP A 206 8.85 6.56 -4.34
C ASP A 206 7.80 6.97 -3.30
N THR A 207 8.01 6.54 -2.06
CA THR A 207 7.19 6.91 -0.90
C THR A 207 7.98 7.81 0.03
N TYR A 208 7.38 8.94 0.41
CA TYR A 208 7.89 9.80 1.48
C TYR A 208 6.82 9.97 2.56
N THR A 209 7.12 9.52 3.78
CA THR A 209 6.22 9.69 4.93
C THR A 209 6.98 10.13 6.17
N THR A 210 6.35 10.92 7.03
CA THR A 210 7.01 11.34 8.27
C THR A 210 7.08 10.25 9.31
N SER A 211 6.19 9.26 9.25
CA SER A 211 6.12 8.25 10.29
C SER A 211 5.51 6.95 9.79
N PHE A 212 6.14 5.82 10.08
CA PHE A 212 5.42 4.56 10.24
C PHE A 212 4.76 4.57 11.62
N ARG A 213 3.46 4.27 11.68
CA ARG A 213 2.68 4.32 12.92
C ARG A 213 2.11 2.94 13.22
N GLY A 214 2.31 2.50 14.45
CA GLY A 214 1.65 1.31 14.96
C GLY A 214 0.16 1.56 15.19
N CYS A 215 -0.58 0.47 15.43
CA CYS A 215 -1.97 0.55 15.86
C CYS A 215 -2.07 1.06 17.32
N HIS A 216 -3.28 1.23 17.85
CA HIS A 216 -3.49 1.34 19.29
C HIS A 216 -3.90 -0.06 19.81
N GLY A 217 -3.29 -0.52 20.92
CA GLY A 217 -3.62 -1.82 21.52
C GLY A 217 -2.68 -2.96 21.11
N SER A 218 -3.19 -4.20 21.05
CA SER A 218 -2.39 -5.40 20.75
C SER A 218 -2.18 -5.69 19.25
N ASP A 219 -2.73 -4.83 18.41
CA ASP A 219 -2.75 -4.94 16.95
C ASP A 219 -1.35 -4.70 16.34
N ILE A 220 -1.11 -5.27 15.16
CA ILE A 220 0.17 -5.23 14.44
C ILE A 220 0.03 -4.51 13.09
N MET A 221 0.68 -3.36 12.88
CA MET A 221 0.75 -2.78 11.53
C MET A 221 1.86 -3.44 10.72
N GLU A 222 1.56 -3.99 9.54
CA GLU A 222 2.55 -4.64 8.67
C GLU A 222 2.91 -3.75 7.46
N TYR A 223 4.21 -3.52 7.27
CA TYR A 223 4.78 -2.79 6.14
C TYR A 223 5.61 -3.75 5.28
N ASN A 224 5.08 -4.11 4.12
CA ASN A 224 5.68 -5.08 3.21
C ASN A 224 6.49 -4.38 2.11
N ILE A 225 7.80 -4.52 2.13
CA ILE A 225 8.71 -4.07 1.08
C ILE A 225 8.89 -5.23 0.11
N LEU A 226 8.22 -5.15 -1.05
CA LEU A 226 8.10 -6.26 -2.01
C LEU A 226 8.66 -5.90 -3.40
N GLY A 227 8.83 -4.62 -3.67
CA GLY A 227 9.24 -4.12 -4.97
C GLY A 227 10.73 -4.16 -5.25
N THR A 228 11.07 -3.99 -6.53
CA THR A 228 12.45 -3.97 -7.04
C THR A 228 12.93 -2.60 -7.49
N SER A 229 12.07 -1.58 -7.46
CA SER A 229 12.38 -0.23 -7.95
C SER A 229 11.68 0.85 -7.12
N GLY A 230 12.29 2.04 -7.03
CA GLY A 230 11.80 3.12 -6.16
C GLY A 230 12.40 3.05 -4.75
N SER A 231 11.80 3.75 -3.80
CA SER A 231 12.32 3.88 -2.43
C SER A 231 11.22 4.16 -1.41
N VAL A 232 11.43 3.73 -0.15
CA VAL A 232 10.55 4.08 0.97
C VAL A 232 11.33 4.90 1.98
N ASN A 233 11.00 6.19 2.08
CA ASN A 233 11.68 7.17 2.93
C ASN A 233 10.76 7.58 4.07
N VAL A 234 11.16 7.23 5.30
CA VAL A 234 10.36 7.43 6.49
C VAL A 234 11.05 8.42 7.45
N GLY A 235 10.28 9.32 8.03
CA GLY A 235 10.76 10.23 9.08
C GLY A 235 11.18 9.46 10.33
N ASN A 236 10.20 8.85 11.01
CA ASN A 236 10.40 8.09 12.24
C ASN A 236 9.50 6.82 12.31
N ILE A 237 9.71 6.01 13.33
CA ILE A 237 8.72 5.00 13.76
C ILE A 237 8.05 5.52 15.03
N SER A 238 6.72 5.62 15.01
CA SER A 238 5.90 6.04 16.15
C SER A 238 5.13 4.84 16.69
N ALA A 239 5.67 4.21 17.72
CA ALA A 239 5.03 3.10 18.42
C ALA A 239 4.01 3.63 19.44
N TYR A 240 2.73 3.70 19.08
CA TYR A 240 1.66 3.95 20.04
C TYR A 240 1.27 2.63 20.73
N SER A 241 2.01 2.16 21.73
CA SER A 241 1.66 0.97 22.54
C SER A 241 1.41 -0.38 21.79
N ALA A 242 1.51 -0.42 20.46
CA ALA A 242 1.27 -1.56 19.60
C ALA A 242 2.51 -1.91 18.74
N LYS A 243 2.50 -3.11 18.14
CA LYS A 243 3.64 -3.66 17.39
C LYS A 243 3.59 -3.20 15.93
N ILE A 244 4.76 -2.96 15.35
CA ILE A 244 4.94 -2.78 13.91
C ILE A 244 5.74 -3.98 13.40
N LEU A 245 5.35 -4.52 12.26
CA LEU A 245 6.14 -5.47 11.48
C LEU A 245 6.58 -4.81 10.19
N ILE A 246 7.85 -4.97 9.85
CA ILE A 246 8.40 -4.61 8.56
C ILE A 246 8.88 -5.91 7.94
N ASN A 247 8.36 -6.24 6.77
CA ASN A 247 8.68 -7.48 6.10
C ASN A 247 9.27 -7.19 4.71
N PHE A 248 10.42 -7.78 4.44
CA PHE A 248 11.03 -7.77 3.12
C PHE A 248 10.68 -9.06 2.38
N GLY A 249 10.02 -8.92 1.24
CA GLY A 249 9.70 -10.05 0.36
C GLY A 249 10.95 -10.60 -0.33
N PRO A 250 10.96 -11.89 -0.72
CA PRO A 250 12.03 -12.46 -1.53
C PRO A 250 12.26 -11.64 -2.80
N GLY A 251 13.51 -11.25 -3.05
CA GLY A 251 13.89 -10.48 -4.24
C GLY A 251 13.50 -9.00 -4.22
N ALA A 252 12.97 -8.47 -3.10
CA ALA A 252 12.80 -7.03 -2.94
C ALA A 252 14.16 -6.32 -3.06
N LEU A 253 14.23 -5.23 -3.82
CA LEU A 253 15.44 -4.39 -3.97
C LEU A 253 15.18 -2.93 -3.59
N MET A 254 13.95 -2.59 -3.18
CA MET A 254 13.61 -1.26 -2.70
C MET A 254 14.31 -0.96 -1.37
N PRO A 255 15.05 0.15 -1.25
CA PRO A 255 15.60 0.61 0.01
C PRO A 255 14.49 1.19 0.90
N LEU A 256 14.58 0.88 2.20
CA LEU A 256 13.81 1.49 3.28
C LEU A 256 14.75 2.33 4.16
N SER A 257 14.44 3.61 4.32
CA SER A 257 15.26 4.54 5.10
C SER A 257 14.46 5.17 6.25
N PHE A 258 15.09 5.33 7.40
CA PHE A 258 14.55 6.13 8.52
C PHE A 258 15.46 7.31 8.85
N SER A 259 14.96 8.54 8.67
CA SER A 259 15.78 9.76 8.77
C SER A 259 16.04 10.28 10.19
N SER A 260 15.26 9.85 11.19
CA SER A 260 15.39 10.31 12.59
C SER A 260 15.73 9.21 13.60
N TRP A 261 16.01 8.01 13.12
CA TRP A 261 16.29 6.85 13.97
C TRP A 261 17.79 6.58 14.08
N THR A 262 18.17 5.81 15.11
CA THR A 262 19.56 5.46 15.38
C THR A 262 20.13 4.61 14.26
N ASN A 263 21.46 4.55 14.18
CA ASN A 263 22.17 3.67 13.26
C ASN A 263 22.11 2.17 13.62
N THR A 264 21.17 1.79 14.49
CA THR A 264 20.94 0.43 14.98
C THR A 264 19.50 -0.02 14.77
N TRP A 265 18.65 0.80 14.15
CA TRP A 265 17.23 0.49 14.15
C TRP A 265 16.89 -0.88 13.54
N ALA A 266 17.59 -1.25 12.47
CA ALA A 266 17.31 -2.51 11.78
C ALA A 266 17.66 -3.70 12.67
N SER A 267 18.79 -3.64 13.39
CA SER A 267 19.15 -4.66 14.38
C SER A 267 18.19 -4.68 15.57
N ASP A 268 17.78 -3.50 16.06
CA ASP A 268 16.87 -3.38 17.20
C ASP A 268 15.49 -3.98 16.85
N MET A 269 14.99 -3.74 15.63
CA MET A 269 13.75 -4.34 15.14
C MET A 269 13.88 -5.83 14.86
N TRP A 270 15.02 -6.29 14.35
CA TRP A 270 15.30 -7.72 14.17
C TRP A 270 15.28 -8.47 15.50
N ASP A 271 15.95 -7.93 16.51
CA ASP A 271 16.01 -8.51 17.85
C ASP A 271 14.66 -8.47 18.58
N ALA A 272 13.76 -7.56 18.18
CA ALA A 272 12.40 -7.46 18.70
C ALA A 272 11.36 -8.30 17.94
N ASP A 273 11.77 -9.14 16.98
CA ASP A 273 10.89 -9.88 16.05
C ASP A 273 9.94 -8.94 15.26
N GLN A 274 10.41 -7.73 14.94
CA GLN A 274 9.67 -6.70 14.20
C GLN A 274 10.16 -6.46 12.78
N LEU A 275 11.36 -6.92 12.46
CA LEU A 275 11.86 -6.99 11.09
C LEU A 275 11.83 -8.44 10.63
N GLN A 276 11.31 -8.67 9.44
CA GLN A 276 11.06 -10.00 8.88
C GLN A 276 11.61 -10.13 7.46
N TYR A 277 11.99 -11.35 7.11
CA TYR A 277 12.28 -11.77 5.76
C TYR A 277 11.27 -12.84 5.33
N ASN A 278 10.51 -12.57 4.28
CA ASN A 278 9.51 -13.49 3.74
C ASN A 278 8.51 -13.99 4.81
N GLY A 279 8.07 -13.07 5.67
CA GLY A 279 7.16 -13.34 6.79
C GLY A 279 7.79 -14.11 7.96
N GLN A 280 9.11 -14.31 7.96
CA GLN A 280 9.82 -14.96 9.06
C GLN A 280 10.61 -13.92 9.86
N ASP A 281 10.33 -13.86 11.15
CA ASP A 281 11.14 -13.12 12.13
C ASP A 281 12.35 -13.95 12.60
N LYS A 282 13.20 -13.34 13.42
CA LYS A 282 14.35 -13.98 14.05
C LYS A 282 13.98 -15.30 14.72
N THR A 283 12.92 -15.29 15.54
CA THR A 283 12.47 -16.48 16.27
C THR A 283 12.06 -17.62 15.31
N ALA A 284 11.31 -17.31 14.25
CA ALA A 284 10.87 -18.25 13.23
C ALA A 284 12.03 -18.81 12.40
N MET A 285 13.10 -18.04 12.20
CA MET A 285 14.32 -18.46 11.50
C MET A 285 15.31 -19.26 12.38
N GLY A 286 14.88 -19.70 13.58
CA GLY A 286 15.72 -20.48 14.48
C GLY A 286 16.64 -19.64 15.36
N GLY A 287 16.31 -18.36 15.55
CA GLY A 287 17.02 -17.45 16.46
C GLY A 287 18.32 -16.90 15.90
N ILE A 288 18.47 -16.81 14.57
CA ILE A 288 19.67 -16.23 13.96
C ILE A 288 19.85 -14.77 14.41
N ASP A 289 21.07 -14.40 14.78
CA ASP A 289 21.36 -13.03 15.22
C ASP A 289 21.46 -12.07 14.02
N TRP A 290 21.51 -10.77 14.31
CA TRP A 290 21.62 -9.74 13.28
C TRP A 290 22.91 -9.89 12.45
N ALA A 291 24.01 -10.30 13.07
CA ALA A 291 25.27 -10.55 12.38
C ALA A 291 25.12 -11.67 11.33
N THR A 292 24.37 -12.72 11.65
CA THR A 292 24.03 -13.78 10.71
C THR A 292 23.10 -13.26 9.63
N ALA A 293 22.02 -12.55 9.97
CA ALA A 293 21.05 -12.02 9.02
C ALA A 293 21.65 -11.04 7.99
N THR A 294 22.77 -10.39 8.32
CA THR A 294 23.51 -9.47 7.45
C THR A 294 24.74 -10.10 6.78
N SER A 295 25.09 -11.34 7.13
CA SER A 295 26.18 -12.08 6.51
C SER A 295 25.79 -12.64 5.13
N TRP A 296 26.78 -12.97 4.29
CA TRP A 296 26.52 -13.58 2.99
C TRP A 296 25.66 -14.84 3.13
N ASN A 297 24.53 -14.89 2.41
CA ASN A 297 23.53 -15.96 2.48
C ASN A 297 22.92 -16.19 3.88
N GLY A 298 22.95 -15.17 4.74
CA GLY A 298 22.46 -15.23 6.12
C GLY A 298 20.98 -15.56 6.26
N LEU A 299 20.18 -15.16 5.28
CA LEU A 299 18.73 -15.41 5.24
C LEU A 299 18.36 -16.62 4.37
N GLY A 300 19.35 -17.30 3.77
CA GLY A 300 19.15 -18.33 2.76
C GLY A 300 18.92 -17.76 1.35
N ASP A 301 18.91 -18.64 0.34
CA ASP A 301 18.73 -18.31 -1.08
C ASP A 301 19.61 -17.15 -1.59
N TYR A 302 20.85 -17.09 -1.08
CA TYR A 302 21.84 -16.04 -1.34
C TYR A 302 21.40 -14.64 -0.94
N SER A 303 20.44 -14.55 -0.01
CA SER A 303 19.87 -13.29 0.45
C SER A 303 20.44 -12.88 1.80
N ARG A 304 20.63 -11.57 1.98
CA ARG A 304 21.03 -10.94 3.24
C ARG A 304 20.41 -9.56 3.37
N PHE A 305 20.24 -9.11 4.60
CA PHE A 305 20.03 -7.69 4.86
C PHE A 305 21.34 -6.94 4.66
N ASP A 306 21.27 -5.82 3.93
CA ASP A 306 22.38 -4.88 3.79
C ASP A 306 21.94 -3.54 4.38
N PHE A 307 22.63 -3.13 5.45
CA PHE A 307 22.26 -1.98 6.27
C PHE A 307 23.47 -1.09 6.46
N ASP A 308 23.37 0.16 6.00
CA ASP A 308 24.47 1.13 6.07
C ASP A 308 24.41 2.02 7.33
N GLY A 309 23.45 1.78 8.22
CA GLY A 309 23.17 2.60 9.39
C GLY A 309 22.02 3.59 9.21
N ALA A 310 21.50 3.78 7.99
CA ALA A 310 20.31 4.61 7.75
C ALA A 310 19.29 3.88 6.88
N THR A 311 19.80 3.21 5.86
CA THR A 311 19.07 2.55 4.79
C THR A 311 19.23 1.05 4.90
N LEU A 312 18.10 0.33 4.90
CA LEU A 312 18.05 -1.12 4.83
C LEU A 312 17.57 -1.54 3.44
N VAL A 313 18.29 -2.46 2.81
CA VAL A 313 17.88 -3.12 1.57
C VAL A 313 18.11 -4.62 1.69
N LEU A 314 17.30 -5.40 0.96
CA LEU A 314 17.57 -6.82 0.78
C LEU A 314 18.46 -7.00 -0.45
N VAL A 315 19.55 -7.72 -0.31
CA VAL A 315 20.48 -8.00 -1.41
C VAL A 315 20.48 -9.48 -1.72
N ASN A 316 20.48 -9.82 -3.01
CA ASN A 316 20.64 -11.18 -3.50
C ASN A 316 21.99 -11.31 -4.23
N GLU A 317 22.93 -12.07 -3.66
CA GLU A 317 24.31 -12.20 -4.14
C GLU A 317 24.65 -13.67 -4.45
N PRO A 318 24.09 -14.25 -5.53
CA PRO A 318 24.40 -15.63 -5.90
C PRO A 318 25.89 -15.74 -6.25
N PRO A 319 26.53 -16.88 -5.95
CA PRO A 319 27.94 -17.07 -6.27
C PRO A 319 28.14 -16.91 -7.78
N PRO A 320 29.28 -16.36 -8.22
CA PRO A 320 29.58 -16.23 -9.64
C PRO A 320 29.39 -17.57 -10.35
N SER A 321 28.74 -17.54 -11.52
CA SER A 321 28.52 -18.71 -12.37
C SER A 321 29.87 -19.28 -12.80
N GLY A 322 30.38 -20.26 -12.04
CA GLY A 322 31.72 -20.80 -12.22
C GLY A 322 32.38 -21.39 -10.97
N THR A 323 31.71 -21.41 -9.81
CA THR A 323 32.23 -22.11 -8.63
C THR A 323 32.11 -23.62 -8.84
N PHE A 324 33.16 -24.25 -9.36
CA PHE A 324 33.27 -25.71 -9.42
C PHE A 324 33.67 -26.24 -8.05
N LEU A 325 32.91 -27.21 -7.54
CA LEU A 325 33.32 -28.02 -6.39
C LEU A 325 34.45 -28.95 -6.88
N MET A 326 35.71 -28.62 -6.56
CA MET A 326 36.76 -29.63 -6.61
C MET A 326 36.56 -30.57 -5.43
N LEU A 327 36.01 -31.75 -5.72
CA LEU A 327 36.10 -32.89 -4.82
C LEU A 327 37.52 -33.45 -4.99
N GLU A 328 38.36 -33.29 -3.96
CA GLU A 328 39.57 -34.11 -3.79
C GLU A 328 39.23 -35.43 -3.09
#